data_AF-A0A7S3CQI9-F1
#
_entry.id   AF-A0A7S3CQI9-F1
#
_cell.length_a   1.000
_cell.length_b   1.000
_cell.length_c   1.000
_cell.angle_alpha   90.00
_cell.angle_beta   90.00
_cell.angle_gamma   90.00
#
_symmetry.space_group_name_H-M   'P 1'
#
loop_
_entity.id
_entity.type
_entity.pdbx_description
1 polymer ?
#
loop_
_entity_poly.entity_id
_entity_poly.type
_entity_poly.pdbx_seq_one_letter_code
_entity_poly.pdbx_strand_id
1 'polypeptide(L)'
;IQYADLWQAYCEVNEQFVHGLFQFKKEKDMVWIHDIYLLLAPFYLRKKDLNCNIGFFVQSPFPSSDVFKTCQHRIELLKSLLCSDIIGFNVYEYSRNFTAACRKILKLSSSPKKGGYVGVEYNGRTILIKVGQIRVNIEDVKKSLKTKEFSDYREHIFQMLIQPKQFLLSSVDRIHPISGIKQKLEGYQHFLRNCPNLRSKTCLMLFLLPPECENFGVEQLIASDGFSPQISFKSLDPSIFLKRNSQTRDSLNLHQNWTKDLLKNTLGDILKLVAEIQNEFGHGCLIFRQENLTQEQRCALW
;
A
#
# COMPACT_ATOMS: atom_id res chain seq x y z
N ILE A 1 -7.81 -0.55 -25.31
CA ILE A 1 -6.36 -0.29 -25.35
C ILE A 1 -5.68 -1.64 -25.56
N GLN A 2 -4.90 -1.82 -26.62
CA GLN A 2 -4.21 -3.11 -26.82
C GLN A 2 -3.05 -3.23 -25.82
N TYR A 3 -2.71 -4.45 -25.40
CA TYR A 3 -1.64 -4.68 -24.41
C TYR A 3 -0.27 -4.14 -24.86
N ALA A 4 0.00 -4.15 -26.17
CA ALA A 4 1.23 -3.59 -26.72
C ALA A 4 1.36 -2.08 -26.44
N ASP A 5 0.25 -1.34 -26.55
CA ASP A 5 0.20 0.10 -26.30
C ASP A 5 0.50 0.42 -24.82
N LEU A 6 0.03 -0.44 -23.89
CA LEU A 6 0.26 -0.25 -22.45
C LEU A 6 1.71 -0.51 -22.04
N TRP A 7 2.35 -1.53 -22.61
CA TRP A 7 3.78 -1.79 -22.34
C TRP A 7 4.64 -0.65 -22.88
N GLN A 8 4.35 -0.17 -24.08
CA GLN A 8 5.08 0.95 -24.65
C GLN A 8 4.91 2.22 -23.81
N ALA A 9 3.69 2.54 -23.39
CA ALA A 9 3.45 3.63 -22.45
C ALA A 9 4.22 3.45 -21.13
N TYR A 10 4.30 2.23 -20.59
CA TYR A 10 5.07 1.93 -19.39
C TYR A 10 6.58 2.19 -19.56
N CYS A 11 7.14 1.78 -20.70
CA CYS A 11 8.52 2.09 -21.09
C CYS A 11 8.74 3.61 -21.20
N GLU A 12 7.86 4.32 -21.91
CA GLU A 12 7.95 5.76 -22.14
C GLU A 12 7.89 6.54 -20.82
N VAL A 13 6.98 6.19 -19.91
CA VAL A 13 6.88 6.82 -18.58
C VAL A 13 8.16 6.61 -17.77
N ASN A 14 8.73 5.40 -17.79
CA ASN A 14 9.98 5.12 -17.09
C ASN A 14 11.17 5.89 -17.68
N GLU A 15 11.24 5.99 -19.01
CA GLU A 15 12.28 6.74 -19.70
C GLU A 15 12.17 8.25 -19.43
N GLN A 16 10.97 8.81 -19.52
CA GLN A 16 10.70 10.22 -19.23
C GLN A 16 10.99 10.55 -17.76
N PHE A 17 10.62 9.67 -16.83
CA PHE A 17 10.94 9.82 -15.41
C PHE A 17 12.45 9.95 -15.20
N VAL A 18 13.23 9.05 -15.80
CA VAL A 18 14.70 9.09 -15.72
C VAL A 18 15.24 10.33 -16.42
N HIS A 19 14.70 10.71 -17.58
CA HIS A 19 15.12 11.91 -18.30
C HIS A 19 14.99 13.16 -17.42
N GLY A 20 13.83 13.36 -16.78
CA GLY A 20 13.58 14.46 -15.86
C GLY A 20 14.47 14.42 -14.62
N LEU A 21 14.67 13.24 -14.02
CA LEU A 21 15.53 13.05 -12.86
C LEU A 21 16.97 13.53 -13.10
N PHE A 22 17.52 13.24 -14.28
CA PHE A 22 18.89 13.62 -14.63
C PHE A 22 19.13 15.13 -14.74
N GLN A 23 18.07 15.95 -14.82
CA GLN A 23 18.21 17.40 -14.79
C GLN A 23 18.62 17.91 -13.40
N PHE A 24 18.34 17.14 -12.35
CA PHE A 24 18.59 17.51 -10.95
C PHE A 24 19.71 16.69 -10.30
N LYS A 25 20.04 15.53 -10.87
CA LYS A 25 21.05 14.61 -10.34
C LYS A 25 22.45 15.22 -10.46
N LYS A 26 23.21 15.22 -9.37
CA LYS A 26 24.64 15.55 -9.33
C LYS A 26 25.52 14.31 -9.43
N GLU A 27 26.81 14.55 -9.65
CA GLU A 27 27.82 13.51 -9.58
C GLU A 27 27.84 12.89 -8.18
N LYS A 28 27.91 11.55 -8.09
CA LYS A 28 27.88 10.75 -6.84
C LYS A 28 26.54 10.63 -6.10
N ASP A 29 25.50 11.34 -6.51
CA ASP A 29 24.16 11.17 -5.91
C ASP A 29 23.68 9.71 -6.00
N MET A 30 23.07 9.25 -4.91
CA MET A 30 22.35 7.98 -4.88
C MET A 30 20.90 8.19 -5.31
N VAL A 31 20.47 7.45 -6.32
CA VAL A 31 19.08 7.43 -6.76
C VAL A 31 18.36 6.29 -6.07
N TRP A 32 17.33 6.61 -5.28
CA TRP A 32 16.50 5.62 -4.61
C TRP A 32 15.12 5.54 -5.25
N ILE A 33 14.83 4.42 -5.91
CA ILE A 33 13.60 4.19 -6.66
C ILE A 33 12.65 3.33 -5.83
N HIS A 34 11.36 3.65 -5.90
CA HIS A 34 10.32 2.96 -5.14
C HIS A 34 9.26 2.35 -6.04
N ASP A 35 8.96 1.09 -5.74
CA ASP A 35 7.76 0.34 -6.15
C ASP A 35 7.62 0.02 -7.64
N ILE A 36 6.59 -0.76 -7.97
CA ILE A 36 6.44 -1.47 -9.24
C ILE A 36 6.15 -0.57 -10.46
N TYR A 37 5.82 0.70 -10.26
CA TYR A 37 5.57 1.63 -11.38
C TYR A 37 6.86 2.00 -12.12
N LEU A 38 8.02 1.86 -11.47
CA LEU A 38 9.31 2.30 -11.99
C LEU A 38 10.31 1.15 -12.20
N LEU A 39 9.84 -0.09 -12.45
CA LEU A 39 10.72 -1.26 -12.58
C LEU A 39 11.73 -1.14 -13.72
N LEU A 40 11.46 -0.33 -14.75
CA LEU A 40 12.38 -0.09 -15.88
C LEU A 40 13.35 1.08 -15.64
N ALA A 41 13.10 1.93 -14.65
CA ALA A 41 13.94 3.09 -14.38
C ALA A 41 15.43 2.74 -14.12
N PRO A 42 15.80 1.66 -13.39
CA PRO A 42 17.21 1.30 -13.22
C PRO A 42 17.93 1.00 -14.55
N PHE A 43 17.26 0.37 -15.52
CA PHE A 43 17.83 0.15 -16.85
C PHE A 43 18.14 1.47 -17.56
N TYR A 44 17.17 2.38 -17.60
CA TYR A 44 17.36 3.69 -18.23
C TYR A 44 18.41 4.55 -17.51
N LEU A 45 18.49 4.46 -16.18
CA LEU A 45 19.54 5.11 -15.39
C LEU A 45 20.92 4.62 -15.79
N ARG A 46 21.11 3.29 -15.83
CA ARG A 46 22.41 2.70 -16.18
C ARG A 46 22.80 2.94 -17.63
N LYS A 47 21.82 3.04 -18.54
CA LYS A 47 22.04 3.40 -19.95
C LYS A 47 22.60 4.83 -20.09
N LYS A 48 22.17 5.75 -19.22
CA LYS A 48 22.57 7.17 -19.26
C LYS A 48 23.84 7.45 -18.44
N ASP A 49 24.04 6.75 -17.33
CA ASP A 49 25.24 6.83 -16.49
C ASP A 49 25.58 5.44 -15.91
N LEU A 50 26.67 4.84 -16.42
CA LEU A 50 27.14 3.51 -16.02
C LEU A 50 27.60 3.45 -14.55
N ASN A 51 27.94 4.60 -13.97
CA ASN A 51 28.46 4.73 -12.60
C ASN A 51 27.41 5.26 -11.62
N CYS A 52 26.14 5.36 -12.05
CA CYS A 52 25.06 5.81 -11.18
C CYS A 52 24.87 4.84 -10.01
N ASN A 53 24.83 5.38 -8.79
CA ASN A 53 24.49 4.64 -7.58
C ASN A 53 22.96 4.47 -7.51
N ILE A 54 22.47 3.24 -7.63
CA ILE A 54 21.03 2.95 -7.76
C ILE A 54 20.59 2.02 -6.64
N GLY A 55 19.68 2.51 -5.79
CA GLY A 55 18.89 1.70 -4.87
C GLY A 55 17.47 1.53 -5.41
N PHE A 56 16.93 0.32 -5.29
CA PHE A 56 15.54 0.03 -5.62
C PHE A 56 14.85 -0.60 -4.42
N PHE A 57 13.63 -0.19 -4.10
CA PHE A 57 12.84 -0.83 -3.05
C PHE A 57 11.47 -1.24 -3.57
N VAL A 58 11.19 -2.55 -3.56
CA VAL A 58 9.91 -3.12 -3.98
C VAL A 58 8.99 -3.18 -2.75
N GLN A 59 8.01 -2.28 -2.71
CA GLN A 59 7.04 -2.20 -1.61
C GLN A 59 5.92 -3.22 -1.79
N SER A 60 5.42 -3.33 -3.02
CA SER A 60 4.39 -4.28 -3.41
C SER A 60 4.84 -5.75 -3.25
N PRO A 61 3.91 -6.69 -3.03
CA PRO A 61 4.22 -8.11 -3.02
C PRO A 61 4.92 -8.57 -4.31
N PHE A 62 6.06 -9.24 -4.18
CA PHE A 62 6.74 -9.81 -5.34
C PHE A 62 6.21 -11.23 -5.60
N PRO A 63 5.61 -11.49 -6.78
CA PRO A 63 4.94 -12.75 -7.07
C PRO A 63 5.92 -13.92 -7.09
N SER A 64 5.41 -15.12 -6.80
CA SER A 64 6.22 -16.33 -6.89
C SER A 64 6.82 -16.50 -8.29
N SER A 65 7.97 -17.15 -8.36
CA SER A 65 8.66 -17.36 -9.64
C SER A 65 7.82 -18.11 -10.70
N ASP A 66 6.78 -18.84 -10.30
CA ASP A 66 5.90 -19.56 -11.22
C ASP A 66 4.77 -18.66 -11.75
N VAL A 67 4.25 -17.76 -10.91
CA VAL A 67 3.33 -16.70 -11.35
C VAL A 67 4.06 -15.68 -12.23
N PHE A 68 5.25 -15.24 -11.84
CA PHE A 68 6.01 -14.22 -12.58
C PHE A 68 6.39 -14.65 -14.00
N LYS A 69 6.50 -15.97 -14.27
CA LYS A 69 6.73 -16.50 -15.63
C LYS A 69 5.61 -16.19 -16.61
N THR A 70 4.39 -15.96 -16.12
CA THR A 70 3.24 -15.61 -16.97
C THR A 70 3.34 -14.18 -17.51
N CYS A 71 4.17 -13.33 -16.91
CA CYS A 71 4.42 -11.97 -17.40
C CYS A 71 5.17 -12.01 -18.74
N GLN A 72 4.62 -11.31 -19.73
CA GLN A 72 5.18 -11.25 -21.09
C GLN A 72 6.58 -10.63 -21.09
N HIS A 73 6.78 -9.52 -20.37
CA HIS A 73 8.03 -8.74 -20.30
C HIS A 73 8.89 -9.07 -19.08
N ARG A 74 8.78 -10.31 -18.56
CA ARG A 74 9.48 -10.78 -17.36
C ARG A 74 11.01 -10.64 -17.43
N ILE A 75 11.60 -10.76 -18.62
CA ILE A 75 13.06 -10.73 -18.79
C ILE A 75 13.54 -9.29 -18.65
N GLU A 76 12.87 -8.37 -19.32
CA GLU A 76 13.14 -6.93 -19.32
C GLU A 76 13.02 -6.35 -17.92
N LEU A 77 11.95 -6.71 -17.21
CA LEU A 77 11.72 -6.27 -15.82
C LEU A 77 12.81 -6.78 -14.86
N LEU A 78 13.18 -8.06 -14.93
CA LEU A 78 14.24 -8.60 -14.06
C LEU A 78 15.62 -8.01 -14.40
N LYS A 79 15.95 -7.91 -15.68
CA LYS A 79 17.22 -7.32 -16.13
C LYS A 79 17.33 -5.87 -15.71
N SER A 80 16.23 -5.11 -15.79
CA SER A 80 16.20 -3.74 -15.31
C SER A 80 16.44 -3.69 -13.81
N LEU A 81 15.70 -4.44 -12.99
CA LEU A 81 15.94 -4.47 -11.54
C LEU A 81 17.41 -4.78 -11.20
N LEU A 82 18.04 -5.72 -11.91
CA LEU A 82 19.46 -6.09 -11.77
C LEU A 82 20.44 -5.02 -12.26
N CYS A 83 20.00 -3.92 -12.87
CA CYS A 83 20.85 -2.76 -13.11
C CYS A 83 21.11 -1.96 -11.82
N SER A 84 20.30 -2.16 -10.77
CA SER A 84 20.45 -1.55 -9.45
C SER A 84 21.68 -2.09 -8.71
N ASP A 85 22.26 -1.31 -7.79
CA ASP A 85 23.34 -1.78 -6.92
C ASP A 85 22.77 -2.51 -5.68
N ILE A 86 21.64 -2.04 -5.17
CA ILE A 86 20.91 -2.65 -4.06
C ILE A 86 19.40 -2.74 -4.36
N ILE A 87 18.79 -3.88 -4.01
CA ILE A 87 17.35 -4.12 -4.11
C ILE A 87 16.81 -4.48 -2.73
N GLY A 88 15.82 -3.73 -2.26
CA GLY A 88 15.15 -3.92 -0.99
C GLY A 88 13.75 -4.54 -1.13
N PHE A 89 13.40 -5.41 -0.19
CA PHE A 89 12.06 -6.00 -0.06
C PHE A 89 11.54 -5.88 1.38
N ASN A 90 10.22 -5.73 1.54
CA ASN A 90 9.58 -5.66 2.86
C ASN A 90 9.72 -6.95 3.68
N VAL A 91 9.61 -8.11 3.03
CA VAL A 91 9.67 -9.43 3.69
C VAL A 91 10.56 -10.40 2.92
N TYR A 92 11.06 -11.41 3.63
CA TYR A 92 11.99 -12.40 3.10
C TYR A 92 11.39 -13.26 1.99
N GLU A 93 10.08 -13.52 2.03
CA GLU A 93 9.43 -14.31 0.99
C GLU A 93 9.51 -13.63 -0.39
N TYR A 94 9.35 -12.30 -0.43
CA TYR A 94 9.41 -11.54 -1.69
C TYR A 94 10.84 -11.53 -2.26
N SER A 95 11.86 -11.41 -1.40
CA SER A 95 13.26 -11.51 -1.85
C SER A 95 13.61 -12.91 -2.33
N ARG A 96 13.06 -13.96 -1.71
CA ARG A 96 13.18 -15.35 -2.21
C ARG A 96 12.49 -15.54 -3.56
N ASN A 97 11.30 -14.97 -3.72
CA ASN A 97 10.57 -15.04 -4.99
C ASN A 97 11.36 -14.37 -6.13
N PHE A 98 11.96 -13.20 -5.86
CA PHE A 98 12.83 -12.50 -6.80
C PHE A 98 14.08 -13.33 -7.15
N THR A 99 14.83 -13.81 -6.16
CA THR A 99 16.03 -14.64 -6.42
C THR A 99 15.69 -15.94 -7.17
N ALA A 100 14.55 -16.56 -6.84
CA ALA A 100 14.05 -17.72 -7.57
C ALA A 100 13.68 -17.38 -9.02
N ALA A 101 13.09 -16.20 -9.28
CA ALA A 101 12.81 -15.71 -10.63
C ALA A 101 14.11 -15.48 -11.42
N CYS A 102 15.10 -14.80 -10.84
CA CYS A 102 16.43 -14.64 -11.45
C CYS A 102 17.07 -15.99 -11.78
N ARG A 103 17.01 -16.97 -10.88
CA ARG A 103 17.56 -18.31 -11.11
C ARG A 103 16.81 -19.08 -12.19
N LYS A 104 15.49 -19.12 -12.14
CA LYS A 104 14.69 -19.93 -13.08
C LYS A 104 14.68 -19.33 -14.49
N ILE A 105 14.53 -18.01 -14.60
CA ILE A 105 14.32 -17.28 -15.87
C ILE A 105 15.64 -16.84 -16.48
N LEU A 106 16.53 -16.21 -15.70
CA LEU A 106 17.79 -15.66 -16.20
C LEU A 106 19.00 -16.58 -16.00
N LYS A 107 18.81 -17.74 -15.34
CA LYS A 107 19.87 -18.71 -15.01
C LYS A 107 21.00 -18.12 -14.16
N LEU A 108 20.68 -17.12 -13.33
CA LEU A 108 21.63 -16.49 -12.43
C LEU A 108 21.69 -17.22 -11.08
N SER A 109 22.90 -17.35 -10.52
CA SER A 109 23.09 -17.83 -9.16
C SER A 109 23.02 -16.70 -8.15
N SER A 110 22.50 -17.00 -6.97
CA SER A 110 22.54 -16.09 -5.81
C SER A 110 23.34 -16.74 -4.68
N SER A 111 24.16 -15.96 -3.97
CA SER A 111 24.90 -16.44 -2.80
C SER A 111 24.69 -15.52 -1.60
N PRO A 112 24.76 -16.03 -0.36
CA PRO A 112 24.84 -15.17 0.82
C PRO A 112 26.06 -14.23 0.74
N LYS A 113 25.91 -13.01 1.25
CA LYS A 113 26.99 -12.03 1.38
C LYS A 113 27.03 -11.52 2.83
N LYS A 114 28.16 -10.94 3.24
CA LYS A 114 28.35 -10.41 4.61
C LYS A 114 27.27 -9.37 4.94
N GLY A 115 26.81 -9.34 6.20
CA GLY A 115 25.82 -8.36 6.67
C GLY A 115 24.36 -8.74 6.38
N GLY A 116 24.06 -10.01 6.12
CA GLY A 116 22.68 -10.51 5.93
C GLY A 116 22.11 -10.24 4.54
N TYR A 117 22.97 -9.90 3.56
CA TYR A 117 22.56 -9.67 2.17
C TYR A 117 22.59 -10.97 1.37
N VAL A 118 21.79 -11.02 0.31
CA VAL A 118 21.92 -12.01 -0.76
C VAL A 118 22.49 -11.32 -1.99
N GLY A 119 23.57 -11.82 -2.56
CA GLY A 119 24.18 -11.28 -3.77
C GLY A 119 23.74 -12.05 -5.01
N VAL A 120 23.36 -11.35 -6.07
CA VAL A 120 23.14 -11.91 -7.41
C VAL A 120 24.21 -11.34 -8.33
N GLU A 121 24.95 -12.21 -9.00
CA GLU A 121 25.95 -11.79 -9.99
C GLU A 121 25.26 -11.54 -11.34
N TYR A 122 25.45 -10.35 -11.90
CA TYR A 122 24.90 -9.97 -13.20
C TYR A 122 25.84 -8.98 -13.90
N ASN A 123 26.24 -9.29 -15.13
CA ASN A 123 27.16 -8.46 -15.94
C ASN A 123 28.44 -8.04 -15.19
N GLY A 124 29.07 -8.97 -14.47
CA GLY A 124 30.30 -8.70 -13.71
C GLY A 124 30.11 -7.85 -12.44
N ARG A 125 28.87 -7.58 -12.04
CA ARG A 125 28.53 -6.86 -10.81
C ARG A 125 27.79 -7.78 -9.85
N THR A 126 28.01 -7.55 -8.55
CA THR A 126 27.21 -8.16 -7.50
C THR A 126 26.10 -7.19 -7.08
N ILE A 127 24.84 -7.57 -7.31
CA ILE A 127 23.67 -6.82 -6.86
C ILE A 127 23.28 -7.34 -5.48
N LEU A 128 23.18 -6.43 -4.51
CA LEU A 128 22.84 -6.79 -3.14
C LEU A 128 21.33 -6.77 -2.94
N ILE A 129 20.79 -7.83 -2.37
CA ILE A 129 19.38 -7.93 -2.00
C ILE A 129 19.29 -7.86 -0.48
N LYS A 130 18.46 -6.92 0.00
CA LYS A 130 18.21 -6.68 1.41
C LYS A 130 16.74 -6.87 1.73
N VAL A 131 16.46 -7.42 2.90
CA VAL A 131 15.12 -7.42 3.49
C VAL A 131 15.08 -6.38 4.59
N GLY A 132 14.07 -5.51 4.56
CA GLY A 132 13.87 -4.47 5.55
C GLY A 132 12.46 -3.93 5.49
N GLN A 133 11.83 -3.78 6.65
CA GLN A 133 10.47 -3.27 6.74
C GLN A 133 10.47 -1.75 6.73
N ILE A 134 9.58 -1.16 5.93
CA ILE A 134 9.23 0.25 6.09
C ILE A 134 8.42 0.38 7.38
N ARG A 135 8.80 1.36 8.21
CA ARG A 135 8.13 1.66 9.48
C ARG A 135 7.52 3.05 9.43
N VAL A 136 6.38 3.21 10.10
CA VAL A 136 5.78 4.52 10.36
C VAL A 136 6.57 5.20 11.47
N ASN A 137 6.76 6.52 11.36
CA ASN A 137 7.34 7.28 12.46
C ASN A 137 6.33 7.39 13.61
N ILE A 138 6.54 6.60 14.66
CA ILE A 138 5.66 6.54 15.83
C ILE A 138 5.62 7.88 16.56
N GLU A 139 6.69 8.68 16.52
CA GLU A 139 6.73 9.96 17.22
C GLU A 139 5.82 11.00 16.58
N ASP A 140 5.81 11.08 15.24
CA ASP A 140 4.93 11.99 14.51
C ASP A 140 3.47 11.61 14.73
N VAL A 141 3.19 10.31 14.78
CA VAL A 141 1.87 9.80 15.15
C VAL A 141 1.49 10.29 16.56
N LYS A 142 2.34 10.05 17.56
CA LYS A 142 2.11 10.48 18.95
C LYS A 142 1.90 11.99 19.09
N LYS A 143 2.58 12.81 18.28
CA LYS A 143 2.42 14.27 18.29
C LYS A 143 1.05 14.69 17.77
N SER A 144 0.62 14.11 16.65
CA SER A 144 -0.69 14.42 16.06
C SER A 144 -1.86 13.99 16.94
N LEU A 145 -1.73 12.90 17.70
CA LEU A 145 -2.77 12.46 18.64
C LEU A 145 -3.02 13.43 19.80
N LYS A 146 -2.00 14.24 20.15
CA LYS A 146 -2.10 15.20 21.26
C LYS A 146 -2.71 16.54 20.85
N THR A 147 -3.09 16.73 19.59
CA THR A 147 -3.66 17.99 19.14
C THR A 147 -5.12 18.11 19.58
N LYS A 148 -5.53 19.33 19.92
CA LYS A 148 -6.92 19.62 20.28
C LYS A 148 -7.87 19.29 19.13
N GLU A 149 -7.46 19.60 17.90
CA GLU A 149 -8.20 19.30 16.66
C GLU A 149 -8.57 17.82 16.57
N PHE A 150 -7.63 16.92 16.87
CA PHE A 150 -7.87 15.49 16.85
C PHE A 150 -8.85 15.05 17.95
N SER A 151 -8.68 15.55 19.17
CA SER A 151 -9.61 15.27 20.28
C SER A 151 -11.03 15.72 19.98
N ASP A 152 -11.19 16.94 19.45
CA ASP A 152 -12.49 17.51 19.10
C ASP A 152 -13.16 16.70 17.98
N TYR A 153 -12.39 16.28 16.96
CA TYR A 153 -12.89 15.43 15.87
C TYR A 153 -13.30 14.04 16.35
N ARG A 154 -12.48 13.40 17.20
CA ARG A 154 -12.78 12.09 17.78
C ARG A 154 -14.09 12.15 18.57
N GLU A 155 -14.24 13.13 19.45
CA GLU A 155 -15.44 13.29 20.27
C GLU A 155 -16.68 13.50 19.40
N HIS A 156 -16.57 14.33 18.36
CA HIS A 156 -17.65 14.56 17.40
C HIS A 156 -18.10 13.26 16.70
N ILE A 157 -17.15 12.47 16.18
CA ILE A 157 -17.44 11.19 15.52
C ILE A 157 -18.08 10.18 16.48
N PHE A 158 -17.56 10.08 17.71
CA PHE A 158 -18.10 9.18 18.72
C PHE A 158 -19.56 9.54 19.07
N GLN A 159 -19.85 10.82 19.28
CA GLN A 159 -21.21 11.30 19.57
C GLN A 159 -22.18 11.07 18.41
N MET A 160 -21.73 11.20 17.16
CA MET A 160 -22.57 11.02 15.98
C MET A 160 -22.90 9.56 15.67
N LEU A 161 -21.94 8.65 15.87
CA LEU A 161 -21.99 7.30 15.30
C LEU A 161 -22.18 6.19 16.34
N ILE A 162 -21.88 6.43 17.61
CA ILE A 162 -21.75 5.36 18.61
C ILE A 162 -22.78 5.59 19.71
N GLN A 163 -23.63 4.59 19.93
CA GLN A 163 -24.53 4.62 21.09
C GLN A 163 -23.76 4.31 22.38
N PRO A 164 -24.21 4.82 23.53
CA PRO A 164 -23.61 4.50 24.82
C PRO A 164 -23.50 2.97 25.00
N LYS A 165 -22.33 2.49 25.41
CA LYS A 165 -22.01 1.06 25.65
C LYS A 165 -21.93 0.17 24.39
N GLN A 166 -21.77 0.75 23.21
CA GLN A 166 -21.40 -0.02 22.01
C GLN A 166 -19.88 -0.16 21.88
N PHE A 167 -19.42 -1.36 21.52
CA PHE A 167 -18.06 -1.63 21.08
C PHE A 167 -17.91 -1.22 19.62
N LEU A 168 -16.93 -0.37 19.34
CA LEU A 168 -16.60 0.05 17.99
C LEU A 168 -15.53 -0.88 17.41
N LEU A 169 -15.84 -1.48 16.26
CA LEU A 169 -14.89 -2.13 15.39
C LEU A 169 -14.58 -1.14 14.27
N SER A 170 -13.34 -0.65 14.18
CA SER A 170 -12.94 0.27 13.11
C SER A 170 -11.93 -0.39 12.18
N SER A 171 -12.02 -0.04 10.89
CA SER A 171 -11.06 -0.48 9.89
C SER A 171 -10.82 0.63 8.87
N VAL A 172 -9.63 0.63 8.30
CA VAL A 172 -9.17 1.60 7.33
C VAL A 172 -8.62 0.83 6.16
N ASP A 173 -9.30 0.92 5.03
CA ASP A 173 -8.99 0.12 3.87
C ASP A 173 -9.06 0.96 2.61
N ARG A 174 -8.15 0.71 1.67
CA ARG A 174 -8.33 1.19 0.31
C ARG A 174 -9.29 0.27 -0.42
N ILE A 175 -10.18 0.84 -1.25
CA ILE A 175 -11.06 0.06 -2.11
C ILE A 175 -10.20 -0.66 -3.15
N HIS A 176 -9.88 -1.93 -2.85
CA HIS A 176 -9.05 -2.77 -3.69
C HIS A 176 -9.41 -4.25 -3.44
N PRO A 177 -9.37 -5.13 -4.46
CA PRO A 177 -9.75 -6.54 -4.33
C PRO A 177 -9.01 -7.30 -3.21
N ILE A 178 -7.76 -6.93 -2.94
CA ILE A 178 -6.93 -7.61 -1.92
C ILE A 178 -7.09 -7.02 -0.50
N SER A 179 -7.78 -5.90 -0.32
CA SER A 179 -7.91 -5.21 0.98
C SER A 179 -8.73 -6.00 1.99
N GLY A 180 -9.43 -7.06 1.56
CA GLY A 180 -10.14 -7.94 2.47
C GLY A 180 -11.47 -7.36 2.98
N ILE A 181 -11.97 -6.27 2.39
CA ILE A 181 -13.18 -5.56 2.83
C ILE A 181 -14.38 -6.51 2.83
N LYS A 182 -14.54 -7.31 1.77
CA LYS A 182 -15.60 -8.32 1.66
C LYS A 182 -15.55 -9.32 2.80
N GLN A 183 -14.38 -9.89 3.06
CA GLN A 183 -14.15 -10.86 4.12
C GLN A 183 -14.43 -10.27 5.51
N LYS A 184 -14.13 -8.97 5.72
CA LYS A 184 -14.48 -8.27 6.98
C LYS A 184 -15.99 -8.14 7.15
N LEU A 185 -16.71 -7.77 6.09
CA LEU A 185 -18.16 -7.65 6.12
C LEU A 185 -18.85 -9.00 6.35
N GLU A 186 -18.41 -10.05 5.65
CA GLU A 186 -18.89 -11.43 5.84
C GLU A 186 -18.60 -11.93 7.25
N GLY A 187 -17.37 -11.71 7.75
CA GLY A 187 -16.98 -12.05 9.11
C GLY A 187 -17.82 -11.34 10.16
N TYR A 188 -18.12 -10.04 9.96
CA TYR A 188 -18.99 -9.29 10.84
C TYR A 188 -20.44 -9.79 10.78
N GLN A 189 -20.95 -10.11 9.59
CA GLN A 189 -22.29 -10.70 9.46
C GLN A 189 -22.38 -12.06 10.17
N HIS A 190 -21.35 -12.90 10.03
CA HIS A 190 -21.25 -14.18 10.73
C HIS A 190 -21.21 -13.99 12.25
N PHE A 191 -20.40 -13.03 12.73
CA PHE A 191 -20.35 -12.64 14.13
C PHE A 191 -21.72 -12.21 14.67
N LEU A 192 -22.44 -11.35 13.96
CA LEU A 192 -23.79 -10.91 14.36
C LEU A 192 -24.77 -12.09 14.40
N ARG A 193 -24.70 -13.03 13.44
CA ARG A 193 -25.57 -14.22 13.44
C ARG A 193 -25.33 -15.10 14.66
N ASN A 194 -24.07 -15.38 14.99
CA ASN A 194 -23.71 -16.30 16.06
C ASN A 194 -23.75 -15.68 17.47
N CYS A 195 -23.64 -14.36 17.57
CA CYS A 195 -23.62 -13.63 18.85
C CYS A 195 -24.79 -12.64 18.94
N PRO A 196 -26.06 -13.11 19.02
CA PRO A 196 -27.25 -12.25 18.98
C PRO A 196 -27.27 -11.19 20.10
N ASN A 197 -26.76 -11.55 21.27
CA ASN A 197 -26.60 -10.71 22.47
C ASN A 197 -25.60 -9.54 22.30
N LEU A 198 -24.79 -9.55 21.23
CA LEU A 198 -23.84 -8.49 20.90
C LEU A 198 -24.29 -7.62 19.71
N ARG A 199 -25.42 -7.94 19.06
CA ARG A 199 -25.90 -7.20 17.87
C ARG A 199 -26.13 -5.72 18.12
N SER A 200 -26.81 -5.38 19.22
CA SER A 200 -27.08 -3.99 19.61
C SER A 200 -25.89 -3.32 20.32
N LYS A 201 -24.86 -4.09 20.65
CA LYS A 201 -23.69 -3.66 21.43
C LYS A 201 -22.44 -3.50 20.58
N THR A 202 -22.51 -3.65 19.26
CA THR A 202 -21.35 -3.53 18.37
C THR A 202 -21.68 -2.65 17.16
N CYS A 203 -20.69 -1.89 16.71
CA CYS A 203 -20.77 -1.06 15.51
C CYS A 203 -19.51 -1.28 14.67
N LEU A 204 -19.66 -1.61 13.39
CA LEU A 204 -18.54 -1.69 12.44
C LEU A 204 -18.46 -0.38 11.63
N MET A 205 -17.34 0.32 11.73
CA MET A 205 -17.02 1.52 10.97
C MET A 205 -15.87 1.25 10.00
N LEU A 206 -16.13 1.35 8.70
CA LEU A 206 -15.14 1.17 7.64
C LEU A 206 -14.80 2.51 7.00
N PHE A 207 -13.57 2.95 7.14
CA PHE A 207 -13.02 4.09 6.40
C PHE A 207 -12.46 3.57 5.08
N LEU A 208 -13.18 3.86 3.99
CA LEU A 208 -12.82 3.40 2.65
C LEU A 208 -12.15 4.52 1.85
N LEU A 209 -10.89 4.29 1.48
CA LEU A 209 -10.14 5.20 0.62
C LEU A 209 -10.46 4.89 -0.85
N PRO A 210 -10.54 5.91 -1.71
CA PRO A 210 -10.86 5.73 -3.12
C PRO A 210 -9.88 4.78 -3.81
N PRO A 211 -10.34 4.03 -4.83
CA PRO A 211 -9.47 3.14 -5.60
C PRO A 211 -8.43 3.95 -6.39
N GLU A 212 -7.28 3.33 -6.69
CA GLU A 212 -6.27 3.91 -7.59
C GLU A 212 -6.68 3.87 -9.06
N CYS A 213 -7.63 3.00 -9.42
CA CYS A 213 -8.14 2.85 -10.77
C CYS A 213 -9.65 3.04 -10.79
N GLU A 214 -10.15 3.82 -11.76
CA GLU A 214 -11.56 4.23 -11.88
C GLU A 214 -12.55 3.07 -11.96
N ASN A 215 -12.10 1.86 -12.32
CA ASN A 215 -12.98 0.73 -12.63
C ASN A 215 -13.46 -0.08 -11.42
N PHE A 216 -13.02 0.21 -10.19
CA PHE A 216 -13.36 -0.59 -9.00
C PHE A 216 -14.07 0.24 -7.92
N GLY A 217 -15.40 0.29 -7.96
CA GLY A 217 -16.23 1.04 -7.03
C GLY A 217 -16.70 0.23 -5.81
N VAL A 218 -17.09 0.93 -4.74
CA VAL A 218 -17.71 0.33 -3.54
C VAL A 218 -18.98 -0.46 -3.90
N GLU A 219 -19.72 0.00 -4.90
CA GLU A 219 -20.95 -0.64 -5.37
C GLU A 219 -20.70 -2.06 -5.89
N GLN A 220 -19.59 -2.34 -6.56
CA GLN A 220 -19.26 -3.70 -7.00
C GLN A 220 -18.90 -4.63 -5.83
N LEU A 221 -18.33 -4.09 -4.75
CA LEU A 221 -18.06 -4.83 -3.51
C LEU A 221 -19.34 -5.17 -2.74
N ILE A 222 -20.36 -4.30 -2.80
CA ILE A 222 -21.62 -4.45 -2.04
C ILE A 222 -22.69 -5.17 -2.84
N ALA A 223 -22.79 -4.95 -4.16
CA ALA A 223 -23.86 -5.47 -5.01
C ALA A 223 -23.75 -6.97 -5.32
N SER A 224 -22.61 -7.60 -5.04
CA SER A 224 -22.38 -9.01 -5.40
C SER A 224 -23.00 -10.02 -4.42
N ASP A 225 -23.35 -9.63 -3.20
CA ASP A 225 -23.91 -10.54 -2.21
C ASP A 225 -25.00 -9.86 -1.42
N GLY A 226 -26.19 -10.47 -1.35
CA GLY A 226 -27.41 -9.93 -0.74
C GLY A 226 -27.26 -9.58 0.75
N PHE A 227 -26.57 -8.48 1.04
CA PHE A 227 -26.47 -7.89 2.36
C PHE A 227 -27.87 -7.53 2.84
N SER A 228 -28.34 -8.28 3.84
CA SER A 228 -29.67 -8.11 4.41
C SER A 228 -29.87 -6.68 4.96
N PRO A 229 -31.11 -6.15 4.90
CA PRO A 229 -31.46 -4.76 5.25
C PRO A 229 -31.28 -4.37 6.73
N GLN A 230 -30.66 -5.22 7.54
CA GLN A 230 -30.36 -4.95 8.95
C GLN A 230 -29.02 -4.22 9.17
N ILE A 231 -28.23 -4.03 8.12
CA ILE A 231 -27.02 -3.21 8.15
C ILE A 231 -27.38 -1.83 7.59
N SER A 232 -27.63 -0.86 8.47
CA SER A 232 -27.82 0.52 8.05
C SER A 232 -26.46 1.09 7.64
N PHE A 233 -26.22 1.22 6.33
CA PHE A 233 -25.12 2.03 5.83
C PHE A 233 -25.47 3.50 6.10
N LYS A 234 -24.97 4.04 7.20
CA LYS A 234 -24.82 5.48 7.30
C LYS A 234 -23.61 5.85 6.48
N SER A 235 -23.84 6.13 5.19
CA SER A 235 -22.93 7.04 4.52
C SER A 235 -23.02 8.34 5.31
N LEU A 236 -21.95 8.69 6.02
CA LEU A 236 -21.66 10.11 6.13
C LEU A 236 -21.60 10.57 4.69
N ASP A 237 -22.53 11.46 4.36
CA ASP A 237 -22.80 11.93 3.02
C ASP A 237 -21.46 12.18 2.29
N PRO A 238 -21.27 11.70 1.04
CA PRO A 238 -20.12 12.10 0.26
C PRO A 238 -20.14 13.62 0.04
N SER A 239 -21.22 14.33 0.34
CA SER A 239 -21.44 15.78 0.15
C SER A 239 -20.58 16.74 1.01
N ILE A 240 -19.41 16.30 1.50
CA ILE A 240 -18.19 17.13 1.39
C ILE A 240 -17.64 17.12 -0.07
N PHE A 241 -18.38 16.53 -1.01
CA PHE A 241 -18.45 16.84 -2.43
C PHE A 241 -19.46 17.99 -2.58
N LEU A 242 -18.93 19.20 -2.66
CA LEU A 242 -19.69 20.43 -2.81
C LEU A 242 -20.61 20.38 -4.05
N LYS A 243 -21.92 20.40 -3.81
CA LYS A 243 -22.87 20.92 -4.80
C LYS A 243 -22.74 22.44 -4.82
N ARG A 244 -22.03 22.99 -5.81
CA ARG A 244 -22.19 24.40 -6.19
C ARG A 244 -22.22 24.52 -7.70
N ASN A 245 -23.38 24.93 -8.20
CA ASN A 245 -23.56 25.50 -9.53
C ASN A 245 -22.58 26.67 -9.70
N SER A 246 -21.63 26.55 -10.61
CA SER A 246 -21.17 27.67 -11.42
C SER A 246 -20.20 27.16 -12.49
N GLN A 247 -20.55 27.44 -13.74
CA GLN A 247 -19.67 27.35 -14.89
C GLN A 247 -18.38 28.13 -14.61
N THR A 248 -17.23 27.46 -14.46
CA THR A 248 -15.91 28.05 -14.73
C THR A 248 -14.84 26.96 -14.82
N ARG A 249 -13.87 27.19 -15.70
CA ARG A 249 -12.99 26.22 -16.36
C ARG A 249 -11.70 25.90 -15.59
N ASP A 250 -11.67 26.01 -14.26
CA ASP A 250 -10.43 25.95 -13.45
C ASP A 250 -10.38 24.77 -12.45
N SER A 251 -10.79 23.56 -12.85
CA SER A 251 -10.90 22.41 -11.96
C SER A 251 -9.67 21.49 -11.88
N LEU A 252 -8.65 21.62 -12.73
CA LEU A 252 -7.49 20.69 -12.69
C LEU A 252 -6.40 21.09 -11.67
N ASN A 253 -6.14 22.38 -11.45
CA ASN A 253 -5.06 22.82 -10.57
C ASN A 253 -5.43 22.81 -9.08
N LEU A 254 -6.72 22.97 -8.74
CA LEU A 254 -7.18 22.87 -7.35
C LEU A 254 -7.28 21.41 -6.86
N HIS A 255 -7.60 20.47 -7.75
CA HIS A 255 -7.78 19.07 -7.37
C HIS A 255 -6.45 18.41 -6.97
N GLN A 256 -5.32 18.78 -7.61
CA GLN A 256 -4.01 18.22 -7.27
C GLN A 256 -3.45 18.71 -5.92
N ASN A 257 -3.76 19.94 -5.50
CA ASN A 257 -3.34 20.46 -4.21
C ASN A 257 -4.25 19.98 -3.08
N TRP A 258 -5.57 19.94 -3.29
CA TRP A 258 -6.52 19.50 -2.25
C TRP A 258 -6.47 18.00 -1.96
N THR A 259 -6.29 17.16 -2.98
CA THR A 259 -6.18 15.70 -2.76
C THR A 259 -4.88 15.36 -2.02
N LYS A 260 -3.82 16.16 -2.20
CA LYS A 260 -2.54 16.01 -1.47
C LYS A 260 -2.68 16.36 0.01
N ASP A 261 -3.40 17.43 0.35
CA ASP A 261 -3.55 17.87 1.74
C ASP A 261 -4.59 17.04 2.52
N LEU A 262 -5.69 16.62 1.87
CA LEU A 262 -6.68 15.73 2.47
C LEU A 262 -6.15 14.28 2.62
N LEU A 263 -5.46 13.72 1.61
CA LEU A 263 -4.88 12.37 1.75
C LEU A 263 -3.69 12.33 2.72
N LYS A 264 -2.89 13.39 2.84
CA LYS A 264 -1.79 13.43 3.83
C LYS A 264 -2.31 13.57 5.26
N ASN A 265 -3.35 14.38 5.46
CA ASN A 265 -3.86 14.64 6.79
C ASN A 265 -4.86 13.56 7.20
N THR A 266 -5.93 13.31 6.44
CA THR A 266 -7.00 12.39 6.87
C THR A 266 -6.57 10.93 6.94
N LEU A 267 -5.74 10.43 6.02
CA LEU A 267 -5.25 9.05 6.01
C LEU A 267 -4.17 8.83 7.09
N GLY A 268 -3.33 9.86 7.29
CA GLY A 268 -2.43 9.95 8.43
C GLY A 268 -3.20 9.93 9.74
N ASP A 269 -4.23 10.76 9.88
CA ASP A 269 -5.08 10.93 11.07
C ASP A 269 -5.93 9.70 11.38
N ILE A 270 -6.35 8.98 10.34
CA ILE A 270 -7.07 7.71 10.48
C ILE A 270 -6.11 6.56 10.85
N LEU A 271 -4.91 6.47 10.24
CA LEU A 271 -3.88 5.51 10.67
C LEU A 271 -3.35 5.85 12.07
N LYS A 272 -3.31 7.14 12.43
CA LYS A 272 -3.01 7.64 13.78
C LYS A 272 -4.10 7.22 14.77
N LEU A 273 -5.39 7.34 14.41
CA LEU A 273 -6.53 6.87 15.21
C LEU A 273 -6.46 5.36 15.48
N VAL A 274 -6.14 4.54 14.47
CA VAL A 274 -5.93 3.08 14.66
C VAL A 274 -4.73 2.80 15.57
N ALA A 275 -3.66 3.60 15.46
CA ALA A 275 -2.48 3.51 16.33
C ALA A 275 -2.67 4.06 17.75
N GLU A 276 -3.77 4.78 18.01
CA GLU A 276 -4.18 5.25 19.32
C GLU A 276 -5.07 4.23 20.05
N ILE A 277 -5.99 3.58 19.32
CA ILE A 277 -6.72 2.41 19.84
C ILE A 277 -5.73 1.34 20.34
N GLN A 278 -4.55 1.24 19.69
CA GLN A 278 -3.42 0.39 20.10
C GLN A 278 -2.81 0.71 21.47
N ASN A 279 -2.81 1.97 21.92
CA ASN A 279 -2.03 2.39 23.09
C ASN A 279 -2.87 2.85 24.28
N GLU A 280 -4.08 3.38 24.05
CA GLU A 280 -4.89 3.97 25.11
C GLU A 280 -5.85 2.96 25.76
N PHE A 281 -6.36 2.01 24.98
CA PHE A 281 -7.20 0.94 25.50
C PHE A 281 -6.36 -0.30 25.73
N GLY A 282 -5.97 -0.57 26.98
CA GLY A 282 -5.55 -1.92 27.43
C GLY A 282 -6.60 -3.04 27.21
N HIS A 283 -7.64 -2.76 26.43
CA HIS A 283 -8.77 -3.61 26.06
C HIS A 283 -9.10 -3.56 24.54
N GLY A 284 -8.25 -2.93 23.71
CA GLY A 284 -8.38 -2.95 22.25
C GLY A 284 -7.79 -4.25 21.67
N CYS A 285 -8.55 -4.95 20.83
CA CYS A 285 -8.07 -6.16 20.14
C CYS A 285 -7.79 -5.82 18.67
N LEU A 286 -6.57 -6.11 18.20
CA LEU A 286 -6.21 -6.03 16.79
C LEU A 286 -6.36 -7.40 16.13
N ILE A 287 -7.22 -7.46 15.13
CA ILE A 287 -7.41 -8.66 14.32
C ILE A 287 -6.60 -8.46 13.03
N PHE A 288 -5.47 -9.16 12.95
CA PHE A 288 -4.66 -9.19 11.75
C PHE A 288 -5.12 -10.30 10.81
N ARG A 289 -5.11 -10.02 9.51
CA ARG A 289 -5.16 -11.07 8.49
C ARG A 289 -3.84 -11.83 8.51
N GLN A 290 -3.92 -13.15 8.70
CA GLN A 290 -2.77 -14.02 8.96
C GLN A 290 -1.72 -14.03 7.81
N GLU A 291 -2.13 -13.70 6.59
CA GLU A 291 -1.28 -13.62 5.40
C GLU A 291 -0.23 -12.49 5.46
N ASN A 292 -0.38 -11.52 6.38
CA ASN A 292 0.55 -10.37 6.52
C ASN A 292 1.48 -10.46 7.74
N LEU A 293 1.44 -11.55 8.51
CA LEU A 293 2.25 -11.70 9.73
C LEU A 293 3.52 -12.51 9.46
N THR A 294 4.68 -11.97 9.84
CA THR A 294 5.93 -12.73 9.87
C THR A 294 5.86 -13.85 10.89
N GLN A 295 6.70 -14.88 10.75
CA GLN A 295 6.77 -16.00 11.69
C GLN A 295 7.05 -15.55 13.14
N GLU A 296 7.80 -14.46 13.32
CA GLU A 296 8.04 -13.82 14.62
C GLU A 296 6.79 -13.14 15.18
N GLN A 297 5.98 -12.48 14.34
CA GLN A 297 4.68 -11.93 14.76
C GLN A 297 3.65 -13.03 15.06
N ARG A 298 3.79 -14.23 14.47
CA ARG A 298 2.99 -15.40 14.83
C ARG A 298 3.33 -15.95 16.22
N CYS A 299 4.60 -15.88 16.62
CA CYS A 299 5.05 -16.34 17.95
C CYS A 299 4.69 -15.36 19.07
N ALA A 300 4.54 -14.06 18.78
CA ALA A 300 4.15 -13.04 19.76
C ALA A 300 2.62 -12.99 20.03
N LEU A 301 1.83 -13.77 19.30
CA LEU A 301 0.37 -13.86 19.41
C LEU A 301 -0.10 -15.12 20.16
N TRP A 302 0.82 -15.88 20.76
CA TRP A 302 0.53 -17.00 21.68
C TRP A 302 1.00 -16.65 23.09
#